data_AF-A0A3D1CU82-F1
#
_entry.id   AF-A0A3D1CU82-F1
#
_cell.length_a   1.000
_cell.length_b   1.000
_cell.length_c   1.000
_cell.angle_alpha   90.00
_cell.angle_beta   90.00
_cell.angle_gamma   90.00
#
_symmetry.space_group_name_H-M   'P 1'
#
loop_
_entity.id
_entity.type
_entity.pdbx_description
1 polymer ?
#
loop_
_entity_poly.entity_id
_entity_poly.type
_entity_poly.pdbx_seq_one_letter_code
_entity_poly.pdbx_strand_id
1 'polypeptide(L)'
;MPAPSPVSTSAPASGSVSGVARPTPPITGGVPPAAAITSAPQTVFTQPPPAPALTNTTNTTNTTKTATGSNLPPPTLQTGVMPFPKATMAVPLPAGTVKPGMPTVQIKPAPVPSTNLPLTTPSSTHPSSTPTPVGTQFGAQSPKPAGAKPTPLKAEIKKPPFWLFAVAGVVLLGLIGYLLFGAFGRSKPTSSTTGSKTDSATTKTSTGTQKTPVKVTTLTYWGLWEPAEVMTEVLKEFEAANPEYKVDYRKQSPQDYRERLQTAITSGNGPDLFRFHASWVPMLQSDLASLPSTTMTVADFKKTFYPVAETQLTLNGKILGVPLMYDGLALYYNKEMLQAAGALPPQTWAELKTLADSLTVPSDKAERSRGTLQRAGLAIGNATNVEHFGDIFGLLVLQNGGDLASPNSNEVRDALLFYTNFVKEDKVWSDAMPSSTVAFARGDVAMMFAPSWRALEIKAMNPSLDFGVASVPKLGEQRLGWATYWAEGVNSKSKNQEGAWALIKFLVQKENLEKFYTAASQTRAFGEPYSRQDLASSLAADPVLASILADAPTAESWYLNTKTHDNGLNDQLLRYYGDAINATLDGTDIATTLTQLNTGVTQVLRQYQVSQAPVSGI
;
A
#
# COMPACT_ATOMS: atom_id res chain seq x y z
N MET A 1 45.34 -32.03 -29.83
CA MET A 1 45.10 -31.47 -31.19
C MET A 1 43.80 -30.66 -31.14
N PRO A 2 43.71 -29.52 -31.85
CA PRO A 2 44.03 -28.27 -31.16
C PRO A 2 42.99 -27.13 -31.31
N ALA A 3 43.24 -26.02 -30.62
CA ALA A 3 42.67 -24.71 -30.94
C ALA A 3 43.18 -24.18 -32.30
N PRO A 4 42.63 -23.06 -32.81
CA PRO A 4 43.40 -21.82 -32.65
C PRO A 4 42.56 -20.57 -32.29
N SER A 5 43.28 -19.47 -32.09
CA SER A 5 42.85 -18.23 -31.42
C SER A 5 42.56 -17.07 -32.42
N PRO A 6 42.80 -15.76 -32.14
CA PRO A 6 41.77 -14.73 -32.36
C PRO A 6 42.10 -13.72 -33.47
N VAL A 7 41.17 -12.79 -33.73
CA VAL A 7 41.41 -11.60 -34.57
C VAL A 7 41.56 -10.35 -33.70
N SER A 8 42.50 -9.49 -34.05
CA SER A 8 42.87 -8.25 -33.35
C SER A 8 43.13 -7.14 -34.37
N THR A 9 43.21 -5.88 -33.90
CA THR A 9 43.59 -4.65 -34.64
C THR A 9 42.56 -4.13 -35.66
N SER A 10 42.40 -2.83 -35.92
CA SER A 10 43.08 -1.61 -35.40
C SER A 10 42.22 -0.37 -35.63
N ALA A 11 42.43 0.68 -34.81
CA ALA A 11 42.04 2.05 -35.13
C ALA A 11 43.16 2.80 -35.87
N PRO A 12 42.80 3.77 -36.73
CA PRO A 12 43.40 5.11 -36.70
C PRO A 12 42.34 6.21 -36.92
N ALA A 13 42.59 7.52 -36.88
CA ALA A 13 43.52 8.34 -36.10
C ALA A 13 43.09 9.82 -36.25
N SER A 14 43.59 10.68 -35.36
CA SER A 14 43.38 12.15 -35.32
C SER A 14 43.48 12.91 -36.65
N GLY A 15 42.63 13.93 -36.81
CA GLY A 15 42.81 15.02 -37.79
C GLY A 15 42.41 16.38 -37.20
N SER A 16 43.38 17.28 -37.03
CA SER A 16 43.21 18.62 -36.44
C SER A 16 43.31 19.71 -37.50
N VAL A 17 42.40 20.71 -37.49
CA VAL A 17 42.59 21.98 -38.23
C VAL A 17 42.07 23.16 -37.40
N SER A 18 42.87 24.23 -37.34
CA SER A 18 42.59 25.49 -36.65
C SER A 18 41.83 26.50 -37.54
N GLY A 19 41.14 27.49 -36.96
CA GLY A 19 40.94 28.77 -37.69
C GLY A 19 39.78 29.69 -37.31
N VAL A 20 40.05 30.66 -36.43
CA VAL A 20 39.66 32.10 -36.52
C VAL A 20 38.23 32.49 -36.96
N ALA A 21 37.47 33.15 -36.07
CA ALA A 21 37.01 34.55 -36.22
C ALA A 21 36.07 35.03 -35.09
N ARG A 22 36.18 36.31 -34.71
CA ARG A 22 35.24 37.05 -33.84
C ARG A 22 34.37 37.97 -34.74
N PRO A 23 33.14 38.34 -34.35
CA PRO A 23 32.98 39.71 -33.82
C PRO A 23 31.88 39.91 -32.75
N THR A 24 31.80 41.14 -32.25
CA THR A 24 30.88 41.76 -31.28
C THR A 24 30.64 43.22 -31.72
N PRO A 25 29.66 44.03 -31.22
CA PRO A 25 28.45 43.80 -30.41
C PRO A 25 27.20 44.40 -31.15
N PRO A 26 26.16 45.11 -30.59
CA PRO A 26 26.18 46.19 -29.56
C PRO A 26 25.17 46.04 -28.38
N ILE A 27 25.21 47.02 -27.46
CA ILE A 27 24.42 47.16 -26.22
C ILE A 27 23.35 48.26 -26.38
N THR A 28 22.13 48.02 -25.89
CA THR A 28 21.17 48.98 -25.29
C THR A 28 20.27 48.19 -24.30
N GLY A 29 19.69 48.70 -23.21
CA GLY A 29 19.66 50.05 -22.63
C GLY A 29 18.21 50.53 -22.40
N GLY A 30 17.63 50.39 -21.18
CA GLY A 30 16.28 50.92 -20.91
C GLY A 30 15.62 50.55 -19.56
N VAL A 31 15.58 51.52 -18.63
CA VAL A 31 14.91 51.61 -17.30
C VAL A 31 14.79 53.14 -17.02
N PRO A 32 13.72 53.77 -16.45
CA PRO A 32 12.75 53.37 -15.40
C PRO A 32 11.27 53.61 -15.87
N PRO A 33 10.20 53.92 -15.06
CA PRO A 33 10.04 54.00 -13.59
C PRO A 33 8.76 53.39 -12.95
N ALA A 34 8.73 53.43 -11.62
CA ALA A 34 7.61 53.06 -10.75
C ALA A 34 6.60 54.20 -10.52
N ALA A 35 5.39 53.84 -10.06
CA ALA A 35 4.41 54.74 -9.42
C ALA A 35 3.71 54.01 -8.27
N ALA A 36 3.05 54.75 -7.36
CA ALA A 36 2.87 54.33 -5.97
C ALA A 36 1.40 54.31 -5.49
N ILE A 37 1.12 53.44 -4.50
CA ILE A 37 0.13 53.57 -3.40
C ILE A 37 -1.36 53.78 -3.77
N THR A 38 -2.27 52.90 -3.31
CA THR A 38 -3.37 53.24 -2.35
C THR A 38 -4.23 52.05 -1.92
N SER A 39 -4.61 52.06 -0.63
CA SER A 39 -5.85 51.53 0.02
C SER A 39 -6.37 50.11 -0.23
N ALA A 40 -6.53 49.36 0.87
CA ALA A 40 -7.47 48.24 0.99
C ALA A 40 -8.93 48.71 1.08
N PRO A 41 -9.90 47.78 0.94
CA PRO A 41 -11.00 47.75 1.91
C PRO A 41 -11.25 46.36 2.52
N GLN A 42 -12.04 46.34 3.59
CA GLN A 42 -12.29 45.18 4.44
C GLN A 42 -13.26 44.16 3.83
N THR A 43 -13.08 42.88 4.15
CA THR A 43 -14.05 41.82 3.89
C THR A 43 -15.12 41.79 4.97
N VAL A 44 -16.37 42.03 4.57
CA VAL A 44 -17.56 41.85 5.43
C VAL A 44 -18.04 40.40 5.31
N PHE A 45 -18.25 39.74 6.45
CA PHE A 45 -18.89 38.42 6.50
C PHE A 45 -20.39 38.53 6.15
N THR A 46 -20.86 37.68 5.25
CA THR A 46 -22.30 37.40 5.06
C THR A 46 -22.55 35.90 5.18
N GLN A 47 -23.56 35.52 5.95
CA GLN A 47 -23.98 34.12 6.12
C GLN A 47 -24.76 33.63 4.89
N PRO A 48 -24.68 32.33 4.53
CA PRO A 48 -25.55 31.75 3.52
C PRO A 48 -27.00 31.57 4.05
N PRO A 49 -28.04 31.79 3.22
CA PRO A 49 -29.43 31.59 3.62
C PRO A 49 -29.83 30.10 3.71
N PRO A 50 -30.88 29.76 4.49
CA PRO A 50 -31.30 28.37 4.71
C PRO A 50 -32.03 27.74 3.52
N ALA A 51 -31.96 26.41 3.42
CA ALA A 51 -32.60 25.62 2.37
C ALA A 51 -34.14 25.57 2.51
N PRO A 52 -34.90 25.60 1.39
CA PRO A 52 -36.35 25.42 1.41
C PRO A 52 -36.75 23.94 1.55
N ALA A 53 -37.89 23.70 2.22
CA ALA A 53 -38.39 22.38 2.54
C ALA A 53 -39.11 21.67 1.37
N LEU A 54 -39.14 20.33 1.44
CA LEU A 54 -39.90 19.47 0.53
C LEU A 54 -41.41 19.56 0.79
N THR A 55 -42.21 19.64 -0.27
CA THR A 55 -43.67 19.43 -0.21
C THR A 55 -44.10 18.40 -1.24
N ASN A 56 -44.71 17.30 -0.77
CA ASN A 56 -45.40 16.33 -1.63
C ASN A 56 -46.70 16.93 -2.18
N THR A 57 -46.94 16.80 -3.48
CA THR A 57 -48.29 16.78 -4.05
C THR A 57 -48.41 15.76 -5.16
N THR A 58 -49.26 14.77 -4.93
CA THR A 58 -49.82 13.89 -5.97
C THR A 58 -50.76 14.68 -6.88
N ASN A 59 -50.74 14.44 -8.21
CA ASN A 59 -51.97 14.10 -8.91
C ASN A 59 -51.79 13.54 -10.33
N THR A 60 -52.73 12.67 -10.68
CA THR A 60 -52.98 12.08 -12.00
C THR A 60 -53.59 13.08 -12.99
N THR A 61 -53.34 12.94 -14.30
CA THR A 61 -54.40 12.70 -15.31
C THR A 61 -53.85 12.36 -16.71
N ASN A 62 -54.64 11.59 -17.47
CA ASN A 62 -54.38 11.26 -18.87
C ASN A 62 -54.58 12.46 -19.81
N THR A 63 -53.96 12.45 -21.00
CA THR A 63 -54.69 12.64 -22.26
C THR A 63 -53.93 12.14 -23.49
N THR A 64 -54.69 11.59 -24.44
CA THR A 64 -54.22 10.94 -25.66
C THR A 64 -54.08 11.94 -26.82
N LYS A 65 -53.04 11.83 -27.66
CA LYS A 65 -53.21 12.02 -29.11
C LYS A 65 -52.09 11.40 -29.96
N THR A 66 -52.53 10.80 -31.06
CA THR A 66 -51.75 10.11 -32.09
C THR A 66 -51.18 11.05 -33.15
N ALA A 67 -49.97 10.75 -33.65
CA ALA A 67 -49.56 11.08 -35.01
C ALA A 67 -48.57 10.02 -35.54
N THR A 68 -48.74 9.64 -36.81
CA THR A 68 -48.02 8.58 -37.54
C THR A 68 -46.74 9.06 -38.22
N GLY A 69 -45.72 8.21 -38.37
CA GLY A 69 -44.64 8.48 -39.33
C GLY A 69 -43.43 7.52 -39.34
N SER A 70 -43.25 6.82 -40.47
CA SER A 70 -42.00 6.24 -41.02
C SER A 70 -41.14 5.23 -40.21
N ASN A 71 -41.05 4.01 -40.75
CA ASN A 71 -40.00 3.02 -40.48
C ASN A 71 -38.64 3.44 -41.06
N LEU A 72 -37.56 3.29 -40.29
CA LEU A 72 -36.19 2.99 -40.76
C LEU A 72 -35.47 2.19 -39.64
N PRO A 73 -34.76 1.09 -39.94
CA PRO A 73 -34.07 0.32 -38.92
C PRO A 73 -32.69 0.93 -38.56
N PRO A 74 -32.28 0.96 -37.28
CA PRO A 74 -30.92 1.31 -36.91
C PRO A 74 -29.94 0.15 -37.21
N PRO A 75 -28.65 0.43 -37.43
CA PRO A 75 -27.66 -0.59 -37.78
C PRO A 75 -27.31 -1.49 -36.58
N THR A 76 -27.15 -2.79 -36.84
CA THR A 76 -26.61 -3.76 -35.89
C THR A 76 -25.13 -3.50 -35.61
N LEU A 77 -24.83 -2.96 -34.43
CA LEU A 77 -23.50 -3.09 -33.82
C LEU A 77 -23.43 -4.46 -33.12
N GLN A 78 -22.44 -5.28 -33.47
CA GLN A 78 -22.17 -6.53 -32.78
C GLN A 78 -21.57 -6.24 -31.40
N THR A 79 -22.37 -6.40 -30.35
CA THR A 79 -21.86 -6.46 -28.98
C THR A 79 -21.42 -7.89 -28.67
N GLY A 80 -20.10 -8.09 -28.59
CA GLY A 80 -19.49 -9.35 -28.16
C GLY A 80 -19.63 -9.54 -26.64
N VAL A 81 -20.84 -9.85 -26.17
CA VAL A 81 -21.06 -10.23 -24.77
C VAL A 81 -20.48 -11.62 -24.55
N MET A 82 -19.33 -11.71 -23.88
CA MET A 82 -18.82 -12.99 -23.38
C MET A 82 -19.58 -13.37 -22.11
N PRO A 83 -20.32 -14.49 -22.07
CA PRO A 83 -20.96 -14.94 -20.85
C PRO A 83 -19.94 -15.64 -19.93
N PHE A 84 -19.95 -15.30 -18.64
CA PHE A 84 -19.41 -16.18 -17.62
C PHE A 84 -20.02 -17.59 -17.78
N PRO A 85 -19.22 -18.68 -17.75
CA PRO A 85 -19.74 -20.01 -18.00
C PRO A 85 -20.72 -20.43 -16.91
N LYS A 86 -22.01 -20.54 -17.27
CA LYS A 86 -23.02 -21.16 -16.40
C LYS A 86 -22.68 -22.63 -16.21
N ALA A 87 -22.53 -23.06 -14.97
CA ALA A 87 -22.16 -24.43 -14.63
C ALA A 87 -23.22 -25.44 -15.11
N THR A 88 -22.88 -26.29 -16.08
CA THR A 88 -23.59 -27.54 -16.37
C THR A 88 -22.63 -28.57 -16.95
N MET A 89 -22.98 -29.86 -16.77
CA MET A 89 -22.36 -31.07 -17.33
C MET A 89 -21.12 -31.62 -16.61
N ALA A 90 -21.33 -32.80 -16.01
CA ALA A 90 -20.27 -33.79 -15.86
C ALA A 90 -19.91 -34.36 -17.25
N VAL A 91 -18.62 -34.49 -17.53
CA VAL A 91 -18.08 -35.20 -18.71
C VAL A 91 -16.88 -36.05 -18.24
N PRO A 92 -16.69 -37.30 -18.73
CA PRO A 92 -15.66 -38.19 -18.20
C PRO A 92 -14.25 -37.88 -18.74
N LEU A 93 -13.23 -38.23 -17.95
CA LEU A 93 -11.82 -38.16 -18.34
C LEU A 93 -11.50 -39.14 -19.50
N PRO A 94 -10.71 -38.73 -20.51
CA PRO A 94 -10.22 -39.65 -21.53
C PRO A 94 -9.03 -40.48 -21.02
N ALA A 95 -9.02 -41.78 -21.30
CA ALA A 95 -7.91 -42.66 -20.97
C ALA A 95 -6.71 -42.43 -21.93
N GLY A 96 -5.54 -42.11 -21.36
CA GLY A 96 -4.30 -41.93 -22.13
C GLY A 96 -3.69 -43.27 -22.57
N THR A 97 -3.37 -43.39 -23.86
CA THR A 97 -2.66 -44.54 -24.43
C THR A 97 -1.14 -44.40 -24.30
N VAL A 98 -0.49 -45.44 -23.79
CA VAL A 98 0.98 -45.48 -23.61
C VAL A 98 1.67 -46.13 -24.81
N LYS A 99 2.84 -45.62 -25.20
CA LYS A 99 3.77 -46.29 -26.14
C LYS A 99 5.17 -46.41 -25.50
N PRO A 100 5.86 -47.57 -25.56
CA PRO A 100 7.03 -47.84 -24.72
C PRO A 100 8.39 -47.58 -25.40
N GLY A 101 9.44 -47.29 -24.61
CA GLY A 101 10.82 -47.22 -25.12
C GLY A 101 11.94 -46.83 -24.14
N MET A 102 12.49 -47.84 -23.42
CA MET A 102 13.83 -47.84 -22.76
C MET A 102 14.10 -46.87 -21.58
N PRO A 103 15.17 -47.10 -20.77
CA PRO A 103 15.48 -48.34 -20.05
C PRO A 103 15.63 -48.11 -18.53
N THR A 104 15.34 -49.14 -17.73
CA THR A 104 15.31 -49.04 -16.26
C THR A 104 16.70 -49.05 -15.62
N VAL A 105 17.05 -48.01 -14.86
CA VAL A 105 18.20 -48.02 -13.93
C VAL A 105 17.69 -48.42 -12.54
N GLN A 106 18.16 -49.56 -12.03
CA GLN A 106 17.90 -49.96 -10.64
C GLN A 106 18.86 -49.24 -9.68
N ILE A 107 18.32 -48.58 -8.66
CA ILE A 107 19.09 -48.14 -7.49
C ILE A 107 18.51 -48.84 -6.25
N LYS A 108 19.40 -49.52 -5.53
CA LYS A 108 19.10 -50.35 -4.35
C LYS A 108 19.06 -49.48 -3.09
N PRO A 109 18.02 -49.56 -2.23
CA PRO A 109 17.99 -48.83 -0.97
C PRO A 109 18.98 -49.44 0.05
N ALA A 110 19.62 -48.57 0.83
CA ALA A 110 20.49 -48.92 1.96
C ALA A 110 19.69 -48.94 3.29
N PRO A 111 20.14 -49.67 4.33
CA PRO A 111 19.29 -49.99 5.48
C PRO A 111 19.24 -48.88 6.56
N VAL A 112 18.10 -48.82 7.25
CA VAL A 112 17.88 -47.96 8.44
C VAL A 112 18.32 -48.72 9.70
N PRO A 113 19.07 -48.12 10.64
CA PRO A 113 19.43 -48.77 11.90
C PRO A 113 18.27 -48.79 12.90
N SER A 114 18.00 -49.95 13.48
CA SER A 114 17.03 -50.14 14.58
C SER A 114 17.76 -50.12 15.93
N THR A 115 17.24 -49.40 16.91
CA THR A 115 17.63 -49.57 18.33
C THR A 115 16.39 -49.66 19.22
N ASN A 116 16.23 -50.83 19.86
CA ASN A 116 15.26 -51.06 20.94
C ASN A 116 15.85 -50.66 22.29
N LEU A 117 14.97 -50.37 23.27
CA LEU A 117 15.04 -50.62 24.73
C LEU A 117 14.27 -49.51 25.50
N PRO A 118 13.70 -49.77 26.70
CA PRO A 118 12.67 -50.78 26.99
C PRO A 118 11.43 -50.16 27.67
N LEU A 119 10.36 -50.97 27.83
CA LEU A 119 9.16 -50.59 28.60
C LEU A 119 9.45 -50.36 30.08
N THR A 120 8.85 -49.31 30.65
CA THR A 120 8.39 -49.29 32.04
C THR A 120 7.00 -48.65 32.13
N THR A 121 6.06 -49.34 32.78
CA THR A 121 4.81 -48.78 33.29
C THR A 121 4.88 -48.67 34.81
N PRO A 122 4.07 -47.80 35.41
CA PRO A 122 3.15 -48.36 36.40
C PRO A 122 1.72 -47.84 36.23
N SER A 123 0.77 -48.74 36.44
CA SER A 123 -0.63 -48.40 36.71
C SER A 123 -0.91 -48.71 38.18
N SER A 124 -1.63 -47.84 38.90
CA SER A 124 -2.20 -48.17 40.20
C SER A 124 -3.73 -48.12 40.13
N THR A 125 -4.33 -49.18 40.66
CA THR A 125 -5.76 -49.46 40.61
C THR A 125 -6.48 -48.90 41.84
N HIS A 126 -7.77 -48.57 41.69
CA HIS A 126 -8.72 -48.58 42.80
C HIS A 126 -9.81 -49.63 42.53
N PRO A 127 -10.34 -50.32 43.57
CA PRO A 127 -11.06 -51.58 43.39
C PRO A 127 -12.57 -51.44 43.13
N SER A 128 -13.12 -52.50 42.56
CA SER A 128 -14.54 -52.75 42.26
C SER A 128 -15.41 -52.97 43.50
N SER A 129 -16.69 -52.56 43.41
CA SER A 129 -17.81 -53.40 43.91
C SER A 129 -19.15 -53.06 43.23
N THR A 130 -19.99 -54.07 43.12
CA THR A 130 -21.38 -54.13 42.61
C THR A 130 -22.16 -55.12 43.52
N PRO A 131 -23.50 -55.33 43.47
CA PRO A 131 -24.54 -54.81 42.55
C PRO A 131 -25.91 -54.42 43.21
N THR A 132 -26.94 -54.22 42.36
CA THR A 132 -28.40 -54.52 42.57
C THR A 132 -29.31 -53.43 43.22
N PRO A 133 -30.67 -53.47 43.05
CA PRO A 133 -31.40 -52.31 42.50
C PRO A 133 -32.71 -51.94 43.26
N VAL A 134 -33.74 -51.43 42.53
CA VAL A 134 -35.16 -51.15 42.91
C VAL A 134 -35.46 -49.70 43.34
N GLY A 135 -36.61 -49.14 42.92
CA GLY A 135 -37.23 -48.01 43.65
C GLY A 135 -37.96 -46.94 42.82
N THR A 136 -39.11 -47.29 42.23
CA THR A 136 -40.03 -46.43 41.47
C THR A 136 -40.65 -45.23 42.27
N GLN A 137 -41.07 -44.18 41.54
CA GLN A 137 -42.25 -43.29 41.75
C GLN A 137 -42.12 -41.81 42.19
N PHE A 138 -42.67 -40.96 41.30
CA PHE A 138 -43.48 -39.72 41.46
C PHE A 138 -43.14 -38.62 42.49
N GLY A 139 -43.13 -37.37 42.00
CA GLY A 139 -43.27 -36.16 42.82
C GLY A 139 -43.11 -34.88 42.00
N ALA A 140 -44.19 -34.35 41.42
CA ALA A 140 -44.17 -33.08 40.71
C ALA A 140 -44.51 -31.91 41.65
N GLN A 141 -43.69 -30.84 41.65
CA GLN A 141 -44.13 -29.47 41.98
C GLN A 141 -43.04 -28.42 41.65
N SER A 142 -43.46 -27.33 41.01
CA SER A 142 -42.71 -26.06 40.89
C SER A 142 -43.58 -24.96 41.52
N PRO A 143 -42.99 -23.93 42.16
CA PRO A 143 -42.85 -22.66 41.43
C PRO A 143 -41.61 -21.79 41.80
N LYS A 144 -41.13 -21.01 40.79
CA LYS A 144 -40.48 -19.65 40.77
C LYS A 144 -39.79 -19.02 42.02
N PRO A 145 -38.92 -17.98 41.86
CA PRO A 145 -38.23 -17.45 40.66
C PRO A 145 -36.71 -17.10 40.85
N ALA A 146 -36.05 -16.77 39.73
CA ALA A 146 -34.91 -15.83 39.56
C ALA A 146 -33.72 -15.81 40.56
N GLY A 147 -32.50 -16.15 40.08
CA GLY A 147 -31.25 -15.90 40.81
C GLY A 147 -29.97 -15.92 39.94
N ALA A 148 -29.28 -14.78 39.90
CA ALA A 148 -27.84 -14.54 39.64
C ALA A 148 -27.07 -15.20 38.46
N LYS A 149 -26.38 -14.36 37.68
CA LYS A 149 -25.25 -14.76 36.81
C LYS A 149 -24.01 -15.12 37.67
N PRO A 150 -23.16 -16.09 37.27
CA PRO A 150 -21.89 -16.35 37.94
C PRO A 150 -20.86 -15.23 37.68
N THR A 151 -20.04 -14.94 38.69
CA THR A 151 -18.94 -13.97 38.65
C THR A 151 -17.60 -14.70 38.45
N PRO A 152 -16.67 -14.23 37.60
CA PRO A 152 -15.35 -14.86 37.43
C PRO A 152 -14.39 -14.56 38.61
N LEU A 153 -13.49 -15.50 38.91
CA LEU A 153 -12.47 -15.36 39.95
C LEU A 153 -11.51 -14.19 39.66
N LYS A 154 -11.17 -13.41 40.69
CA LYS A 154 -10.03 -12.48 40.66
C LYS A 154 -8.76 -13.21 41.11
N ALA A 155 -7.72 -13.15 40.30
CA ALA A 155 -6.35 -13.36 40.77
C ALA A 155 -5.84 -12.08 41.48
N GLU A 156 -5.15 -12.24 42.59
CA GLU A 156 -4.75 -11.14 43.47
C GLU A 156 -3.30 -10.69 43.18
N ILE A 157 -3.12 -9.49 42.62
CA ILE A 157 -1.80 -8.89 42.39
C ILE A 157 -1.57 -7.79 43.43
N LYS A 158 -0.61 -8.00 44.34
CA LYS A 158 -0.20 -7.01 45.34
C LYS A 158 0.51 -5.82 44.68
N LYS A 159 -0.01 -4.61 44.89
CA LYS A 159 0.63 -3.34 44.47
C LYS A 159 1.64 -2.89 45.53
N PRO A 160 2.79 -2.28 45.15
CA PRO A 160 3.73 -1.69 46.11
C PRO A 160 3.17 -0.41 46.75
N PRO A 161 3.66 -0.01 47.93
CA PRO A 161 3.11 1.10 48.70
C PRO A 161 3.47 2.48 48.11
N PHE A 162 2.54 3.43 48.27
CA PHE A 162 2.49 4.73 47.57
C PHE A 162 3.67 5.69 47.86
N TRP A 163 4.45 5.48 48.92
CA TRP A 163 5.53 6.39 49.32
C TRP A 163 6.78 6.35 48.42
N LEU A 164 6.95 5.30 47.61
CA LEU A 164 8.06 5.19 46.66
C LEU A 164 8.01 6.26 45.54
N PHE A 165 6.82 6.76 45.18
CA PHE A 165 6.67 7.78 44.14
C PHE A 165 6.97 9.20 44.64
N ALA A 166 6.89 9.45 45.95
CA ALA A 166 7.17 10.77 46.53
C ALA A 166 8.67 11.13 46.51
N VAL A 167 9.56 10.14 46.69
CA VAL A 167 11.01 10.36 46.76
C VAL A 167 11.60 10.67 45.37
N ALA A 168 11.09 10.04 44.31
CA ALA A 168 11.55 10.26 42.94
C ALA A 168 11.24 11.70 42.43
N GLY A 169 10.10 12.27 42.84
CA GLY A 169 9.71 13.63 42.42
C GLY A 169 10.60 14.74 43.00
N VAL A 170 11.12 14.56 44.21
CA VAL A 170 11.97 15.57 44.87
C VAL A 170 13.38 15.63 44.26
N VAL A 171 13.95 14.48 43.86
CA VAL A 171 15.27 14.42 43.21
C VAL A 171 15.24 15.06 41.81
N LEU A 172 14.15 14.88 41.06
CA LEU A 172 14.02 15.41 39.70
C LEU A 172 13.89 16.95 39.67
N LEU A 173 13.24 17.55 40.66
CA LEU A 173 13.14 19.01 40.80
C LEU A 173 14.46 19.66 41.27
N GLY A 174 15.25 18.97 42.11
CA GLY A 174 16.56 19.45 42.56
C GLY A 174 17.58 19.60 41.42
N LEU A 175 17.58 18.67 40.47
CA LEU A 175 18.48 18.70 39.29
C LEU A 175 18.14 19.84 38.30
N ILE A 176 16.86 20.16 38.14
CA ILE A 176 16.40 21.27 37.29
C ILE A 176 16.76 22.62 37.93
N GLY A 177 16.70 22.73 39.26
CA GLY A 177 17.16 23.93 39.98
C GLY A 177 18.67 24.18 39.88
N TYR A 178 19.49 23.12 39.94
CA TYR A 178 20.95 23.22 39.88
C TYR A 178 21.46 23.71 38.50
N LEU A 179 20.79 23.33 37.40
CA LEU A 179 21.17 23.74 36.04
C LEU A 179 20.75 25.18 35.68
N LEU A 180 19.85 25.81 36.45
CA LEU A 180 19.34 27.16 36.16
C LEU A 180 20.02 28.29 36.97
N PHE A 181 20.96 27.98 37.87
CA PHE A 181 21.66 28.99 38.69
C PHE A 181 23.18 29.08 38.47
N GLY A 182 23.75 28.25 37.60
CA GLY A 182 25.22 28.17 37.39
C GLY A 182 25.87 29.29 36.55
N ALA A 183 25.11 30.31 36.10
CA ALA A 183 25.52 31.21 35.03
C ALA A 183 25.62 32.71 35.42
N PHE A 184 26.09 33.04 36.63
CA PHE A 184 26.43 34.44 37.00
C PHE A 184 27.72 34.55 37.85
N GLY A 185 28.87 34.22 37.25
CA GLY A 185 30.19 34.57 37.80
C GLY A 185 30.58 36.01 37.43
N ARG A 186 30.60 36.92 38.42
CA ARG A 186 30.80 38.36 38.23
C ARG A 186 32.21 38.79 38.67
N SER A 187 33.04 39.23 37.73
CA SER A 187 34.32 39.90 38.05
C SER A 187 34.57 41.13 37.17
N LYS A 188 34.86 42.25 37.85
CA LYS A 188 35.26 43.59 37.38
C LYS A 188 36.23 44.11 38.46
N PRO A 189 36.95 45.23 38.23
CA PRO A 189 37.61 45.69 37.01
C PRO A 189 39.07 46.11 37.28
N THR A 190 39.90 46.25 36.24
CA THR A 190 41.12 47.08 36.39
C THR A 190 41.48 47.79 35.10
N SER A 191 41.54 49.12 35.18
CA SER A 191 42.05 50.01 34.13
C SER A 191 43.48 50.42 34.49
N SER A 192 44.42 50.26 33.56
CA SER A 192 45.74 50.91 33.66
C SER A 192 46.26 51.28 32.27
N THR A 193 46.21 52.57 31.97
CA THR A 193 46.90 53.21 30.85
C THR A 193 48.41 53.17 31.08
N THR A 194 49.20 52.81 30.07
CA THR A 194 50.48 53.44 29.65
C THR A 194 50.95 52.74 28.38
N GLY A 195 51.40 53.50 27.38
CA GLY A 195 51.84 52.95 26.09
C GLY A 195 53.36 52.80 25.97
N SER A 196 53.79 52.09 24.92
CA SER A 196 55.10 52.28 24.29
C SER A 196 55.02 52.00 22.79
N LYS A 197 55.99 52.52 22.02
CA LYS A 197 56.06 52.50 20.56
C LYS A 197 56.89 51.31 20.04
N THR A 198 56.81 51.12 18.71
CA THR A 198 57.82 50.46 17.83
C THR A 198 57.99 48.94 18.04
N ASP A 199 58.22 48.10 17.02
CA ASP A 199 58.69 48.34 15.64
C ASP A 199 57.96 47.52 14.55
N SER A 200 58.16 47.93 13.30
CA SER A 200 57.68 47.25 12.09
C SER A 200 58.46 45.99 11.74
N ALA A 201 57.76 44.91 11.37
CA ALA A 201 58.34 43.81 10.59
C ALA A 201 57.30 43.18 9.63
N THR A 202 57.38 43.55 8.35
CA THR A 202 56.67 42.91 7.22
C THR A 202 57.04 41.43 7.09
N THR A 203 56.08 40.52 6.81
CA THR A 203 56.25 39.40 5.83
C THR A 203 54.97 38.56 5.63
N LYS A 204 54.63 38.36 4.35
CA LYS A 204 53.75 37.31 3.75
C LYS A 204 52.26 37.25 4.14
N THR A 205 51.50 37.97 3.32
CA THR A 205 50.16 37.57 2.85
C THR A 205 50.10 36.06 2.52
N SER A 206 49.38 35.30 3.34
CA SER A 206 48.81 34.01 2.91
C SER A 206 47.45 34.32 2.29
N THR A 207 47.31 34.10 0.99
CA THR A 207 46.03 34.28 0.26
C THR A 207 45.10 33.12 0.58
N GLY A 208 44.65 33.04 1.84
CA GLY A 208 43.60 32.13 2.25
C GLY A 208 42.30 32.55 1.56
N THR A 209 41.91 31.79 0.54
CA THR A 209 40.57 31.90 -0.06
C THR A 209 39.55 31.67 1.06
N GLN A 210 38.98 32.75 1.59
CA GLN A 210 37.85 32.67 2.50
C GLN A 210 36.71 31.99 1.74
N LYS A 211 36.48 30.70 2.00
CA LYS A 211 35.18 30.09 1.74
C LYS A 211 34.18 30.89 2.55
N THR A 212 33.41 31.73 1.88
CA THR A 212 32.23 32.39 2.45
C THR A 212 31.43 31.33 3.20
N PRO A 213 31.00 31.57 4.45
CA PRO A 213 30.22 30.58 5.19
C PRO A 213 28.99 30.17 4.38
N VAL A 214 28.98 28.93 3.89
CA VAL A 214 27.83 28.39 3.17
C VAL A 214 26.69 28.34 4.17
N LYS A 215 25.60 29.06 3.89
CA LYS A 215 24.42 29.07 4.74
C LYS A 215 23.72 27.71 4.60
N VAL A 216 24.06 26.80 5.51
CA VAL A 216 23.45 25.47 5.58
C VAL A 216 21.95 25.61 5.84
N THR A 217 21.16 24.96 4.99
CA THR A 217 19.69 24.92 5.03
C THR A 217 19.25 23.51 5.36
N THR A 218 18.53 23.33 6.47
CA THR A 218 17.97 22.03 6.84
C THR A 218 16.64 21.80 6.13
N LEU A 219 16.57 20.75 5.31
CA LEU A 219 15.37 20.21 4.70
C LEU A 219 14.71 19.23 5.68
N THR A 220 13.47 19.49 6.07
CA THR A 220 12.69 18.55 6.90
C THR A 220 11.97 17.55 5.98
N TYR A 221 12.27 16.25 6.12
CA TYR A 221 11.62 15.17 5.37
C TYR A 221 10.77 14.30 6.30
N TRP A 222 9.46 14.23 6.07
CA TRP A 222 8.58 13.26 6.75
C TRP A 222 8.40 11.98 5.93
N GLY A 223 8.84 10.84 6.47
CA GLY A 223 8.62 9.51 5.91
C GLY A 223 7.78 8.62 6.83
N LEU A 224 7.55 7.35 6.45
CA LEU A 224 6.63 6.45 7.16
C LEU A 224 7.23 5.09 7.54
N TRP A 225 7.94 4.44 6.61
CA TRP A 225 8.31 3.01 6.75
C TRP A 225 9.70 2.83 7.33
N GLU A 226 10.70 3.45 6.71
CA GLU A 226 12.09 3.21 7.06
C GLU A 226 12.50 3.92 8.36
N PRO A 227 13.31 3.27 9.21
CA PRO A 227 13.89 3.91 10.38
C PRO A 227 14.93 4.95 9.95
N ALA A 228 15.25 5.90 10.84
CA ALA A 228 16.11 7.02 10.50
C ALA A 228 17.53 6.59 10.10
N GLU A 229 18.00 5.46 10.65
CA GLU A 229 19.30 4.85 10.39
C GLU A 229 19.43 4.39 8.94
N VAL A 230 18.41 3.70 8.40
CA VAL A 230 18.37 3.25 6.99
C VAL A 230 18.39 4.45 6.04
N MET A 231 17.62 5.50 6.37
CA MET A 231 17.59 6.73 5.58
C MET A 231 18.91 7.51 5.67
N THR A 232 19.56 7.55 6.84
CA THR A 232 20.79 8.33 7.06
C THR A 232 21.92 7.87 6.16
N GLU A 233 22.09 6.56 5.95
CA GLU A 233 23.12 6.02 5.05
C GLU A 233 22.92 6.48 3.60
N VAL A 234 21.69 6.57 3.11
CA VAL A 234 21.37 7.06 1.75
C VAL A 234 21.50 8.59 1.66
N LEU A 235 21.04 9.32 2.67
CA LEU A 235 21.01 10.79 2.69
C LEU A 235 22.40 11.43 2.84
N LYS A 236 23.33 10.74 3.48
CA LYS A 236 24.71 11.21 3.70
C LYS A 236 25.45 11.57 2.41
N GLU A 237 25.21 10.84 1.33
CA GLU A 237 25.79 11.14 0.02
C GLU A 237 25.17 12.40 -0.62
N PHE A 238 23.87 12.61 -0.46
CA PHE A 238 23.21 13.86 -0.89
C PHE A 238 23.81 15.07 -0.16
N GLU A 239 23.98 14.99 1.17
CA GLU A 239 24.59 16.08 1.96
C GLU A 239 26.07 16.31 1.63
N ALA A 240 26.80 15.27 1.20
CA ALA A 240 28.19 15.40 0.78
C ALA A 240 28.31 16.06 -0.60
N ALA A 241 27.38 15.76 -1.52
CA ALA A 241 27.30 16.36 -2.84
C ALA A 241 26.73 17.79 -2.83
N ASN A 242 25.87 18.12 -1.86
CA ASN A 242 25.18 19.40 -1.72
C ASN A 242 25.44 19.98 -0.31
N PRO A 243 26.65 20.50 -0.02
CA PRO A 243 27.07 20.93 1.33
C PRO A 243 26.27 22.12 1.90
N GLU A 244 25.46 22.79 1.08
CA GLU A 244 24.46 23.78 1.48
C GLU A 244 23.20 23.18 2.11
N TYR A 245 22.97 21.86 1.99
CA TYR A 245 21.80 21.18 2.55
C TYR A 245 22.15 20.19 3.67
N LYS A 246 21.23 20.08 4.63
CA LYS A 246 21.15 18.99 5.61
C LYS A 246 19.75 18.41 5.63
N VAL A 247 19.59 17.13 5.93
CA VAL A 247 18.30 16.45 5.88
C VAL A 247 17.90 15.95 7.27
N ASP A 248 16.85 16.55 7.82
CA ASP A 248 16.18 16.11 9.04
C ASP A 248 15.07 15.13 8.66
N TYR A 249 15.41 13.84 8.57
CA TYR A 249 14.44 12.78 8.33
C TYR A 249 13.69 12.41 9.60
N ARG A 250 12.36 12.44 9.52
CA ARG A 250 11.46 12.09 10.63
C ARG A 250 10.47 11.03 10.20
N LYS A 251 10.67 9.80 10.67
CA LYS A 251 9.65 8.74 10.57
C LYS A 251 8.40 9.14 11.34
N GLN A 252 7.26 9.15 10.66
CA GLN A 252 5.95 9.49 11.19
C GLN A 252 5.14 8.22 11.49
N SER A 253 4.21 8.31 12.46
CA SER A 253 3.16 7.30 12.59
C SER A 253 2.22 7.37 11.38
N PRO A 254 1.83 6.25 10.75
CA PRO A 254 0.85 6.25 9.66
C PRO A 254 -0.57 6.62 10.14
N GLN A 255 -0.88 6.42 11.43
CA GLN A 255 -2.19 6.82 11.98
C GLN A 255 -2.35 8.34 11.93
N ASP A 256 -3.52 8.78 11.47
CA ASP A 256 -3.94 10.18 11.29
C ASP A 256 -2.92 11.03 10.49
N TYR A 257 -2.10 10.38 9.66
CA TYR A 257 -0.92 10.99 9.07
C TYR A 257 -1.27 12.09 8.07
N ARG A 258 -2.20 11.84 7.14
CA ARG A 258 -2.66 12.84 6.16
C ARG A 258 -3.13 14.11 6.85
N GLU A 259 -3.98 13.98 7.86
CA GLU A 259 -4.60 15.12 8.56
C GLU A 259 -3.57 15.90 9.37
N ARG A 260 -2.65 15.20 10.06
CA ARG A 260 -1.53 15.80 10.77
C ARG A 260 -0.58 16.55 9.83
N LEU A 261 -0.30 15.99 8.65
CA LEU A 261 0.50 16.62 7.60
C LEU A 261 -0.17 17.90 7.09
N GLN A 262 -1.45 17.85 6.69
CA GLN A 262 -2.18 19.04 6.19
C GLN A 262 -2.32 20.13 7.27
N THR A 263 -2.48 19.73 8.53
CA THR A 263 -2.49 20.66 9.69
C THR A 263 -1.13 21.33 9.90
N ALA A 264 -0.04 20.57 9.80
CA ALA A 264 1.32 21.11 9.88
C ALA A 264 1.60 22.08 8.73
N ILE A 265 1.30 21.68 7.49
CA ILE A 265 1.45 22.52 6.28
C ILE A 265 0.62 23.81 6.40
N THR A 266 -0.63 23.73 6.87
CA THR A 266 -1.52 24.91 7.02
C THR A 266 -1.08 25.85 8.14
N SER A 267 -0.52 25.33 9.24
CA SER A 267 0.03 26.14 10.33
C SER A 267 1.43 26.72 10.04
N GLY A 268 2.03 26.42 8.88
CA GLY A 268 3.37 26.85 8.50
C GLY A 268 4.51 26.05 9.16
N ASN A 269 4.19 24.94 9.84
CA ASN A 269 5.13 24.03 10.50
C ASN A 269 5.29 22.69 9.77
N GLY A 270 4.84 22.62 8.50
CA GLY A 270 4.94 21.43 7.67
C GLY A 270 6.38 21.16 7.21
N PRO A 271 6.67 19.92 6.78
CA PRO A 271 7.97 19.56 6.23
C PRO A 271 8.23 20.24 4.88
N ASP A 272 9.46 20.18 4.40
CA ASP A 272 9.83 20.63 3.04
C ASP A 272 9.42 19.60 1.98
N LEU A 273 9.59 18.31 2.30
CA LEU A 273 9.13 17.17 1.52
C LEU A 273 8.53 16.09 2.42
N PHE A 274 7.62 15.30 1.85
CA PHE A 274 6.91 14.27 2.59
C PHE A 274 6.54 13.08 1.69
N ARG A 275 6.52 11.89 2.28
CA ARG A 275 5.90 10.72 1.66
C ARG A 275 4.38 10.80 1.78
N PHE A 276 3.64 10.42 0.75
CA PHE A 276 2.18 10.34 0.71
C PHE A 276 1.72 9.17 -0.19
N HIS A 277 0.51 8.64 -0.01
CA HIS A 277 0.02 7.57 -0.87
C HIS A 277 -0.43 8.13 -2.22
N ALA A 278 -0.15 7.46 -3.34
CA ALA A 278 -0.42 8.00 -4.67
C ALA A 278 -1.90 8.38 -4.88
N SER A 279 -2.84 7.62 -4.29
CA SER A 279 -4.28 7.92 -4.34
C SER A 279 -4.72 9.16 -3.54
N TRP A 280 -3.82 9.85 -2.83
CA TRP A 280 -4.15 11.05 -2.04
C TRP A 280 -4.04 12.37 -2.81
N VAL A 281 -3.59 12.36 -4.07
CA VAL A 281 -3.42 13.58 -4.88
C VAL A 281 -4.66 14.50 -4.87
N PRO A 282 -5.91 14.03 -5.01
CA PRO A 282 -7.09 14.90 -4.95
C PRO A 282 -7.25 15.64 -3.60
N MET A 283 -6.83 15.01 -2.50
CA MET A 283 -6.89 15.59 -1.15
C MET A 283 -5.72 16.54 -0.84
N LEU A 284 -4.58 16.37 -1.52
CA LEU A 284 -3.33 17.09 -1.29
C LEU A 284 -2.97 18.09 -2.40
N GLN A 285 -3.82 18.26 -3.43
CA GLN A 285 -3.53 19.08 -4.62
C GLN A 285 -3.08 20.53 -4.32
N SER A 286 -3.55 21.13 -3.23
CA SER A 286 -3.14 22.48 -2.78
C SER A 286 -1.85 22.51 -1.96
N ASP A 287 -1.48 21.37 -1.37
CA ASP A 287 -0.33 21.21 -0.49
C ASP A 287 0.90 20.65 -1.21
N LEU A 288 0.73 20.12 -2.43
CA LEU A 288 1.79 19.62 -3.30
C LEU A 288 2.30 20.69 -4.27
N ALA A 289 3.61 20.92 -4.29
CA ALA A 289 4.28 21.65 -5.36
C ALA A 289 4.32 20.80 -6.64
N SER A 290 4.39 21.45 -7.80
CA SER A 290 4.59 20.75 -9.07
C SER A 290 6.07 20.45 -9.30
N LEU A 291 6.37 19.26 -9.84
CA LEU A 291 7.71 18.85 -10.25
C LEU A 291 8.27 19.80 -11.33
N PRO A 292 9.41 20.48 -11.10
CA PRO A 292 10.02 21.35 -12.09
C PRO A 292 10.60 20.55 -13.27
N SER A 293 10.42 21.04 -14.49
CA SER A 293 11.00 20.41 -15.69
C SER A 293 12.54 20.39 -15.71
N THR A 294 13.19 21.29 -14.94
CA THR A 294 14.63 21.29 -14.67
C THR A 294 15.06 20.12 -13.77
N THR A 295 14.15 19.63 -12.93
CA THR A 295 14.34 18.43 -12.11
C THR A 295 14.18 17.19 -12.99
N MET A 296 13.03 17.04 -13.66
CA MET A 296 12.73 15.95 -14.59
C MET A 296 11.57 16.38 -15.51
N THR A 297 11.65 16.08 -16.82
CA THR A 297 10.53 16.37 -17.73
C THR A 297 9.43 15.32 -17.63
N VAL A 298 8.20 15.65 -18.06
CA VAL A 298 7.10 14.68 -18.12
C VAL A 298 7.44 13.48 -19.02
N ALA A 299 8.19 13.71 -20.11
CA ALA A 299 8.64 12.63 -21.00
C ALA A 299 9.66 11.70 -20.31
N ASP A 300 10.61 12.26 -19.54
CA ASP A 300 11.56 11.47 -18.77
C ASP A 300 10.85 10.68 -17.66
N PHE A 301 9.86 11.29 -16.99
CA PHE A 301 9.06 10.64 -15.95
C PHE A 301 8.32 9.40 -16.50
N LYS A 302 7.58 9.56 -17.60
CA LYS A 302 6.90 8.46 -18.33
C LYS A 302 7.83 7.31 -18.70
N LYS A 303 9.06 7.64 -19.11
CA LYS A 303 10.09 6.66 -19.49
C LYS A 303 10.72 5.96 -18.27
N THR A 304 10.73 6.62 -17.11
CA THR A 304 11.43 6.15 -15.90
C THR A 304 10.55 5.27 -15.03
N PHE A 305 9.31 5.69 -14.75
CA PHE A 305 8.41 5.02 -13.82
C PHE A 305 7.29 4.26 -14.54
N TYR A 306 6.66 3.30 -13.86
CA TYR A 306 5.52 2.55 -14.42
C TYR A 306 4.36 3.47 -14.82
N PRO A 307 3.53 3.12 -15.83
CA PRO A 307 2.47 4.00 -16.35
C PRO A 307 1.50 4.53 -15.28
N VAL A 308 1.16 3.70 -14.29
CA VAL A 308 0.27 4.08 -13.18
C VAL A 308 0.79 5.26 -12.35
N ALA A 309 2.12 5.45 -12.28
CA ALA A 309 2.74 6.59 -11.63
C ALA A 309 2.39 7.90 -12.36
N GLU A 310 2.31 7.89 -13.69
CA GLU A 310 1.84 9.06 -14.43
C GLU A 310 0.36 9.31 -14.14
N THR A 311 -0.47 8.27 -14.29
CA THR A 311 -1.94 8.36 -14.15
C THR A 311 -2.38 8.90 -12.79
N GLN A 312 -1.71 8.51 -11.70
CA GLN A 312 -2.10 8.95 -10.35
C GLN A 312 -1.38 10.19 -9.84
N LEU A 313 -0.12 10.41 -10.23
CA LEU A 313 0.68 11.55 -9.71
C LEU A 313 0.61 12.79 -10.61
N THR A 314 -0.08 12.73 -11.74
CA THR A 314 -0.30 13.88 -12.65
C THR A 314 -1.69 14.48 -12.48
N LEU A 315 -1.74 15.79 -12.24
CA LEU A 315 -2.98 16.57 -12.21
C LEU A 315 -2.83 17.82 -13.08
N ASN A 316 -3.79 18.06 -13.99
CA ASN A 316 -3.77 19.19 -14.92
C ASN A 316 -2.46 19.30 -15.74
N GLY A 317 -1.90 18.16 -16.16
CA GLY A 317 -0.63 18.08 -16.91
C GLY A 317 0.63 18.34 -16.09
N LYS A 318 0.53 18.45 -14.76
CA LYS A 318 1.66 18.64 -13.83
C LYS A 318 1.82 17.42 -12.94
N ILE A 319 3.04 16.91 -12.84
CA ILE A 319 3.40 15.86 -11.88
C ILE A 319 3.52 16.52 -10.49
N LEU A 320 2.89 15.92 -9.48
CA LEU A 320 2.82 16.43 -8.10
C LEU A 320 3.59 15.59 -7.07
N GLY A 321 4.11 14.42 -7.47
CA GLY A 321 4.97 13.59 -6.65
C GLY A 321 5.82 12.65 -7.51
N VAL A 322 6.84 12.05 -6.91
CA VAL A 322 7.72 11.10 -7.59
C VAL A 322 7.88 9.86 -6.70
N PRO A 323 7.64 8.64 -7.21
CA PRO A 323 7.71 7.45 -6.37
C PRO A 323 9.16 6.98 -6.16
N LEU A 324 9.57 6.79 -4.90
CA LEU A 324 10.74 5.97 -4.57
C LEU A 324 10.47 4.46 -4.64
N MET A 325 9.19 4.06 -4.54
CA MET A 325 8.77 2.66 -4.52
C MET A 325 7.59 2.36 -5.45
N TYR A 326 7.44 1.10 -5.83
CA TYR A 326 6.23 0.50 -6.36
C TYR A 326 5.79 -0.65 -5.45
N ASP A 327 4.49 -0.93 -5.37
CA ASP A 327 3.97 -2.21 -4.90
C ASP A 327 2.60 -2.44 -5.56
N GLY A 328 2.13 -3.68 -5.51
CA GLY A 328 0.90 -4.10 -6.16
C GLY A 328 0.37 -5.41 -5.60
N LEU A 329 -0.88 -5.72 -5.90
CA LEU A 329 -1.55 -6.92 -5.42
C LEU A 329 -0.97 -8.17 -6.12
N ALA A 330 -0.78 -9.25 -5.37
CA ALA A 330 -0.36 -10.56 -5.88
C ALA A 330 -1.11 -11.70 -5.18
N LEU A 331 -1.09 -12.89 -5.80
CA LEU A 331 -1.65 -14.13 -5.26
C LEU A 331 -0.58 -14.89 -4.47
N TYR A 332 -0.74 -14.93 -3.14
CA TYR A 332 0.06 -15.74 -2.25
C TYR A 332 -0.54 -17.14 -2.13
N TYR A 333 0.30 -18.16 -2.14
CA TYR A 333 -0.13 -19.56 -2.03
C TYR A 333 0.81 -20.38 -1.13
N ASN A 334 0.24 -21.26 -0.33
CA ASN A 334 1.00 -22.23 0.47
C ASN A 334 1.55 -23.33 -0.46
N LYS A 335 2.89 -23.46 -0.54
CA LYS A 335 3.52 -24.37 -1.51
C LYS A 335 3.21 -25.84 -1.23
N GLU A 336 3.24 -26.24 0.04
CA GLU A 336 2.95 -27.62 0.46
C GLU A 336 1.52 -28.03 0.08
N MET A 337 0.54 -27.13 0.26
CA MET A 337 -0.86 -27.43 -0.08
C MET A 337 -1.09 -27.58 -1.58
N LEU A 338 -0.48 -26.73 -2.42
CA LEU A 338 -0.56 -26.88 -3.87
C LEU A 338 0.19 -28.12 -4.34
N GLN A 339 1.39 -28.39 -3.80
CA GLN A 339 2.17 -29.59 -4.12
C GLN A 339 1.42 -30.88 -3.75
N ALA A 340 0.79 -30.93 -2.58
CA ALA A 340 -0.02 -32.07 -2.13
C ALA A 340 -1.26 -32.30 -3.01
N ALA A 341 -1.80 -31.25 -3.62
CA ALA A 341 -2.88 -31.32 -4.62
C ALA A 341 -2.39 -31.60 -6.05
N GLY A 342 -1.07 -31.63 -6.30
CA GLY A 342 -0.50 -31.73 -7.65
C GLY A 342 -0.78 -30.49 -8.52
N ALA A 343 -1.06 -29.34 -7.90
CA ALA A 343 -1.51 -28.12 -8.55
C ALA A 343 -0.37 -27.10 -8.78
N LEU A 344 -0.56 -26.26 -9.79
CA LEU A 344 0.24 -25.06 -10.02
C LEU A 344 -0.55 -23.80 -9.60
N PRO A 345 0.11 -22.66 -9.36
CA PRO A 345 -0.59 -21.40 -9.13
C PRO A 345 -1.50 -21.05 -10.31
N PRO A 346 -2.78 -20.69 -10.07
CA PRO A 346 -3.76 -20.48 -11.12
C PRO A 346 -3.50 -19.17 -11.87
N GLN A 347 -3.65 -19.20 -13.18
CA GLN A 347 -3.43 -18.04 -14.06
C GLN A 347 -4.71 -17.28 -14.38
N THR A 348 -5.87 -17.93 -14.28
CA THR A 348 -7.18 -17.33 -14.55
C THR A 348 -8.12 -17.41 -13.34
N TRP A 349 -9.11 -16.51 -13.27
CA TRP A 349 -10.12 -16.57 -12.19
C TRP A 349 -10.94 -17.87 -12.18
N ALA A 350 -11.10 -18.53 -13.33
CA ALA A 350 -11.78 -19.83 -13.42
C ALA A 350 -10.95 -20.97 -12.82
N GLU A 351 -9.64 -21.00 -13.10
CA GLU A 351 -8.69 -21.91 -12.45
C GLU A 351 -8.63 -21.65 -10.94
N LEU A 352 -8.54 -20.37 -10.53
CA LEU A 352 -8.48 -19.99 -9.12
C LEU A 352 -9.73 -20.46 -8.36
N LYS A 353 -10.93 -20.26 -8.93
CA LYS A 353 -12.19 -20.74 -8.35
C LYS A 353 -12.21 -22.26 -8.18
N THR A 354 -11.75 -22.98 -9.20
CA THR A 354 -11.69 -24.46 -9.20
C THR A 354 -10.68 -24.99 -8.19
N LEU A 355 -9.51 -24.34 -8.07
CA LEU A 355 -8.47 -24.71 -7.13
C LEU A 355 -8.84 -24.35 -5.68
N ALA A 356 -9.48 -23.20 -5.47
CA ALA A 356 -10.01 -22.81 -4.17
C ALA A 356 -11.08 -23.80 -3.68
N ASP A 357 -11.98 -24.25 -4.56
CA ASP A 357 -12.98 -25.25 -4.22
C ASP A 357 -12.35 -26.59 -3.75
N SER A 358 -11.36 -27.09 -4.49
CA SER A 358 -10.71 -28.37 -4.21
C SER A 358 -9.75 -28.34 -3.01
N LEU A 359 -9.14 -27.19 -2.71
CA LEU A 359 -8.27 -27.02 -1.53
C LEU A 359 -9.05 -26.75 -0.24
N THR A 360 -10.34 -26.36 -0.33
CA THR A 360 -11.20 -26.13 0.84
C THR A 360 -11.57 -27.45 1.52
N VAL A 361 -11.18 -27.59 2.79
CA VAL A 361 -11.53 -28.74 3.65
C VAL A 361 -12.58 -28.28 4.67
N PRO A 362 -13.85 -28.65 4.49
CA PRO A 362 -14.88 -28.37 5.49
C PRO A 362 -14.72 -29.28 6.71
N SER A 363 -15.28 -28.87 7.86
CA SER A 363 -15.15 -29.64 9.10
C SER A 363 -15.82 -31.02 9.05
N ASP A 364 -16.88 -31.15 8.26
CA ASP A 364 -17.40 -32.41 7.73
C ASP A 364 -18.14 -32.16 6.39
N LYS A 365 -18.70 -33.22 5.78
CA LYS A 365 -19.39 -33.13 4.46
C LYS A 365 -20.68 -32.29 4.46
N ALA A 366 -21.32 -32.07 5.60
CA ALA A 366 -22.52 -31.24 5.74
C ALA A 366 -22.20 -29.82 6.25
N GLU A 367 -21.08 -29.63 6.95
CA GLU A 367 -20.65 -28.36 7.52
C GLU A 367 -20.19 -27.31 6.50
N ARG A 368 -19.78 -27.68 5.28
CA ARG A 368 -19.42 -26.68 4.25
C ARG A 368 -20.57 -25.69 4.03
N SER A 369 -21.81 -26.19 4.03
CA SER A 369 -23.02 -25.36 3.89
C SER A 369 -23.25 -24.38 5.04
N ARG A 370 -22.66 -24.63 6.22
CA ARG A 370 -22.76 -23.82 7.45
C ARG A 370 -21.56 -22.89 7.69
N GLY A 371 -20.53 -22.94 6.83
CA GLY A 371 -19.35 -22.07 6.92
C GLY A 371 -18.28 -22.53 7.92
N THR A 372 -18.38 -23.77 8.44
CA THR A 372 -17.39 -24.33 9.38
C THR A 372 -16.28 -25.04 8.61
N LEU A 373 -15.13 -24.39 8.47
CA LEU A 373 -13.97 -24.88 7.71
C LEU A 373 -12.84 -25.35 8.65
N GLN A 374 -12.23 -26.50 8.33
CA GLN A 374 -10.93 -26.88 8.90
C GLN A 374 -9.78 -26.17 8.17
N ARG A 375 -9.94 -25.98 6.85
CA ARG A 375 -9.01 -25.24 6.01
C ARG A 375 -9.77 -24.56 4.87
N ALA A 376 -9.54 -23.27 4.68
CA ALA A 376 -10.07 -22.54 3.52
C ALA A 376 -9.19 -22.74 2.28
N GLY A 377 -9.80 -22.71 1.09
CA GLY A 377 -9.05 -22.76 -0.16
C GLY A 377 -8.50 -21.40 -0.60
N LEU A 378 -9.25 -20.32 -0.34
CA LEU A 378 -8.91 -18.96 -0.74
C LEU A 378 -9.56 -17.95 0.20
N ALA A 379 -8.81 -16.95 0.68
CA ALA A 379 -9.35 -15.84 1.46
C ALA A 379 -9.89 -14.72 0.55
N ILE A 380 -11.18 -14.79 0.20
CA ILE A 380 -11.89 -13.81 -0.63
C ILE A 380 -13.41 -13.85 -0.35
N GLY A 381 -14.11 -12.76 -0.66
CA GLY A 381 -15.56 -12.76 -0.87
C GLY A 381 -16.41 -12.03 0.18
N ASN A 382 -15.80 -11.53 1.26
CA ASN A 382 -16.40 -10.60 2.21
C ASN A 382 -15.52 -9.35 2.38
N ALA A 383 -16.00 -8.37 3.16
CA ALA A 383 -15.24 -7.16 3.51
C ALA A 383 -14.80 -7.12 4.99
N THR A 384 -15.01 -8.20 5.75
CA THR A 384 -14.93 -8.23 7.22
C THR A 384 -13.57 -8.72 7.72
N ASN A 385 -13.14 -9.91 7.25
CA ASN A 385 -11.86 -10.53 7.62
C ASN A 385 -10.94 -10.80 6.40
N VAL A 386 -11.40 -10.60 5.17
CA VAL A 386 -10.52 -10.47 4.01
C VAL A 386 -9.84 -9.11 4.04
N GLU A 387 -8.58 -9.07 4.48
CA GLU A 387 -7.76 -7.87 4.33
C GLU A 387 -7.48 -7.61 2.85
N HIS A 388 -7.39 -6.32 2.47
CA HIS A 388 -7.27 -5.88 1.07
C HIS A 388 -8.48 -6.20 0.18
N PHE A 389 -9.68 -6.38 0.75
CA PHE A 389 -10.91 -6.60 -0.03
C PHE A 389 -11.14 -5.53 -1.11
N GLY A 390 -10.84 -4.26 -0.83
CA GLY A 390 -11.00 -3.15 -1.78
C GLY A 390 -10.04 -3.23 -2.97
N ASP A 391 -8.79 -3.60 -2.73
CA ASP A 391 -7.77 -3.83 -3.76
C ASP A 391 -8.16 -5.01 -4.66
N ILE A 392 -8.61 -6.13 -4.05
CA ILE A 392 -9.05 -7.34 -4.78
C ILE A 392 -10.31 -7.06 -5.60
N PHE A 393 -11.29 -6.38 -5.01
CA PHE A 393 -12.55 -6.06 -5.67
C PHE A 393 -12.38 -5.01 -6.77
N GLY A 394 -11.57 -3.97 -6.51
CA GLY A 394 -11.21 -2.95 -7.49
C GLY A 394 -10.54 -3.55 -8.72
N LEU A 395 -9.56 -4.44 -8.52
CA LEU A 395 -8.94 -5.20 -9.59
C LEU A 395 -9.95 -6.01 -10.41
N LEU A 396 -10.84 -6.76 -9.74
CA LEU A 396 -11.85 -7.58 -10.40
C LEU A 396 -12.81 -6.74 -11.26
N VAL A 397 -13.23 -5.57 -10.77
CA VAL A 397 -14.07 -4.63 -11.52
C VAL A 397 -13.35 -4.13 -12.77
N LEU A 398 -12.11 -3.64 -12.65
CA LEU A 398 -11.34 -3.12 -13.78
C LEU A 398 -11.05 -4.22 -14.81
N GLN A 399 -10.68 -5.43 -14.37
CA GLN A 399 -10.52 -6.60 -15.26
C GLN A 399 -11.82 -7.01 -15.95
N ASN A 400 -12.98 -6.74 -15.37
CA ASN A 400 -14.29 -6.96 -15.99
C ASN A 400 -14.76 -5.78 -16.87
N GLY A 401 -13.91 -4.75 -17.07
CA GLY A 401 -14.24 -3.55 -17.85
C GLY A 401 -15.23 -2.59 -17.18
N GLY A 402 -15.45 -2.73 -15.88
CA GLY A 402 -16.36 -1.87 -15.12
C GLY A 402 -15.72 -0.58 -14.63
N ASP A 403 -16.53 0.48 -14.54
CA ASP A 403 -16.10 1.77 -13.98
C ASP A 403 -16.40 1.85 -12.47
N LEU A 404 -15.34 1.95 -11.65
CA LEU A 404 -15.45 2.17 -10.21
C LEU A 404 -16.01 3.56 -9.86
N ALA A 405 -15.94 4.54 -10.77
CA ALA A 405 -16.57 5.83 -10.55
C ALA A 405 -18.10 5.81 -10.79
N SER A 406 -18.60 4.80 -11.53
CA SER A 406 -20.00 4.65 -11.95
C SER A 406 -20.53 3.23 -11.67
N PRO A 407 -20.64 2.81 -10.39
CA PRO A 407 -20.82 1.39 -10.02
C PRO A 407 -22.25 0.85 -10.19
N ASN A 408 -23.04 1.39 -11.12
CA ASN A 408 -24.37 0.89 -11.49
C ASN A 408 -24.38 0.03 -12.77
N SER A 409 -23.21 -0.26 -13.34
CA SER A 409 -23.06 -1.03 -14.58
C SER A 409 -23.21 -2.55 -14.38
N ASN A 410 -23.40 -3.29 -15.48
CA ASN A 410 -23.48 -4.76 -15.44
C ASN A 410 -22.14 -5.40 -15.05
N GLU A 411 -21.04 -4.76 -15.42
CA GLU A 411 -19.68 -5.22 -15.17
C GLU A 411 -19.37 -5.15 -13.67
N VAL A 412 -19.81 -4.08 -12.99
CA VAL A 412 -19.70 -3.95 -11.52
C VAL A 412 -20.67 -4.89 -10.81
N ARG A 413 -21.90 -5.05 -11.31
CA ARG A 413 -22.87 -6.03 -10.83
C ARG A 413 -22.29 -7.46 -10.84
N ASP A 414 -21.72 -7.86 -11.96
CA ASP A 414 -21.24 -9.22 -12.17
C ASP A 414 -19.96 -9.48 -11.37
N ALA A 415 -19.08 -8.47 -11.24
CA ALA A 415 -17.95 -8.52 -10.30
C ALA A 415 -18.42 -8.68 -8.84
N LEU A 416 -19.44 -7.94 -8.40
CA LEU A 416 -19.98 -8.01 -7.03
C LEU A 416 -20.59 -9.38 -6.73
N LEU A 417 -21.33 -9.95 -7.67
CA LEU A 417 -21.87 -11.32 -7.56
C LEU A 417 -20.75 -12.36 -7.59
N PHE A 418 -19.78 -12.26 -8.50
CA PHE A 418 -18.65 -13.20 -8.57
C PHE A 418 -17.81 -13.19 -7.29
N TYR A 419 -17.50 -12.00 -6.76
CA TYR A 419 -16.76 -11.82 -5.51
C TYR A 419 -17.49 -12.47 -4.33
N THR A 420 -18.77 -12.14 -4.12
CA THR A 420 -19.55 -12.63 -2.97
C THR A 420 -19.89 -14.12 -3.05
N ASN A 421 -19.98 -14.69 -4.25
CA ASN A 421 -20.25 -16.13 -4.43
C ASN A 421 -19.18 -17.04 -3.82
N PHE A 422 -17.93 -16.59 -3.65
CA PHE A 422 -16.89 -17.36 -2.96
C PHE A 422 -17.23 -17.67 -1.49
N VAL A 423 -17.96 -16.77 -0.81
CA VAL A 423 -18.47 -16.99 0.55
C VAL A 423 -19.89 -17.57 0.52
N LYS A 424 -20.75 -17.08 -0.38
CA LYS A 424 -22.18 -17.40 -0.39
C LYS A 424 -22.50 -18.79 -0.94
N GLU A 425 -21.91 -19.14 -2.08
CA GLU A 425 -22.23 -20.35 -2.85
C GLU A 425 -21.10 -21.39 -2.75
N ASP A 426 -19.87 -21.00 -3.06
CA ASP A 426 -18.72 -21.89 -3.07
C ASP A 426 -18.22 -22.22 -1.66
N LYS A 427 -18.38 -21.28 -0.71
CA LYS A 427 -18.03 -21.44 0.70
C LYS A 427 -16.56 -21.85 0.89
N VAL A 428 -15.66 -21.20 0.15
CA VAL A 428 -14.19 -21.39 0.26
C VAL A 428 -13.56 -20.58 1.39
N TRP A 429 -14.32 -19.61 1.92
CA TRP A 429 -13.94 -18.70 3.01
C TRP A 429 -15.12 -18.52 3.98
N SER A 430 -14.85 -17.98 5.17
CA SER A 430 -15.83 -17.81 6.24
C SER A 430 -15.46 -16.65 7.17
N ASP A 431 -16.45 -15.85 7.57
CA ASP A 431 -16.33 -14.76 8.55
C ASP A 431 -15.90 -15.25 9.95
N ALA A 432 -16.02 -16.55 10.24
CA ALA A 432 -15.53 -17.15 11.48
C ALA A 432 -13.99 -17.33 11.50
N MET A 433 -13.32 -17.18 10.36
CA MET A 433 -11.85 -17.27 10.26
C MET A 433 -11.17 -16.01 10.85
N PRO A 434 -9.89 -16.09 11.26
CA PRO A 434 -9.05 -14.91 11.49
C PRO A 434 -8.94 -14.02 10.24
N SER A 435 -8.28 -12.86 10.36
CA SER A 435 -7.97 -12.05 9.18
C SER A 435 -7.14 -12.86 8.16
N SER A 436 -7.32 -12.58 6.86
CA SER A 436 -6.69 -13.35 5.77
C SER A 436 -5.18 -13.55 5.97
N THR A 437 -4.45 -12.49 6.34
CA THR A 437 -3.01 -12.55 6.65
C THR A 437 -2.68 -13.48 7.82
N VAL A 438 -3.48 -13.45 8.89
CA VAL A 438 -3.27 -14.29 10.09
C VAL A 438 -3.61 -15.74 9.80
N ALA A 439 -4.72 -16.00 9.10
CA ALA A 439 -5.12 -17.34 8.68
C ALA A 439 -4.07 -17.97 7.76
N PHE A 440 -3.54 -17.21 6.79
CA PHE A 440 -2.52 -17.72 5.88
C PHE A 440 -1.19 -17.99 6.60
N ALA A 441 -0.75 -17.08 7.48
CA ALA A 441 0.45 -17.28 8.29
C ALA A 441 0.36 -18.52 9.21
N ARG A 442 -0.84 -18.90 9.66
CA ARG A 442 -1.10 -20.13 10.42
C ARG A 442 -1.15 -21.40 9.56
N GLY A 443 -1.39 -21.27 8.26
CA GLY A 443 -1.71 -22.41 7.39
C GLY A 443 -3.19 -22.82 7.43
N ASP A 444 -4.08 -21.94 7.93
CA ASP A 444 -5.53 -22.17 7.96
C ASP A 444 -6.18 -21.97 6.58
N VAL A 445 -5.48 -21.35 5.62
CA VAL A 445 -5.95 -21.11 4.25
C VAL A 445 -4.84 -21.32 3.22
N ALA A 446 -5.19 -21.90 2.07
CA ALA A 446 -4.21 -22.26 1.04
C ALA A 446 -3.77 -21.09 0.16
N MET A 447 -4.62 -20.10 -0.08
CA MET A 447 -4.33 -18.94 -0.94
C MET A 447 -4.92 -17.64 -0.36
N MET A 448 -4.25 -16.52 -0.59
CA MET A 448 -4.75 -15.18 -0.28
C MET A 448 -4.20 -14.14 -1.26
N PHE A 449 -4.84 -12.98 -1.34
CA PHE A 449 -4.30 -11.83 -2.07
C PHE A 449 -3.67 -10.83 -1.11
N ALA A 450 -2.52 -10.26 -1.48
CA ALA A 450 -1.86 -9.20 -0.73
C ALA A 450 -0.82 -8.42 -1.54
N PRO A 451 -0.43 -7.22 -1.08
CA PRO A 451 0.78 -6.50 -1.53
C PRO A 451 2.06 -7.10 -0.93
N SER A 452 3.24 -6.67 -1.41
CA SER A 452 4.54 -7.26 -1.01
C SER A 452 4.79 -7.22 0.50
N TRP A 453 4.44 -6.12 1.18
CA TRP A 453 4.79 -5.93 2.59
C TRP A 453 4.17 -6.98 3.53
N ARG A 454 3.09 -7.66 3.13
CA ARG A 454 2.49 -8.75 3.92
C ARG A 454 3.39 -9.98 3.99
N ALA A 455 4.28 -10.22 3.02
CA ALA A 455 5.29 -11.27 3.11
C ALA A 455 6.17 -11.11 4.37
N LEU A 456 6.47 -9.87 4.78
CA LEU A 456 7.24 -9.55 5.98
C LEU A 456 6.47 -9.92 7.26
N GLU A 457 5.19 -9.54 7.33
CA GLU A 457 4.31 -9.86 8.45
C GLU A 457 4.08 -11.39 8.57
N ILE A 458 3.83 -12.06 7.45
CA ILE A 458 3.65 -13.51 7.38
C ILE A 458 4.91 -14.24 7.87
N LYS A 459 6.10 -13.83 7.41
CA LYS A 459 7.36 -14.42 7.88
C LYS A 459 7.70 -14.08 9.33
N ALA A 460 7.28 -12.93 9.85
CA ALA A 460 7.43 -12.60 11.26
C ALA A 460 6.51 -13.46 12.16
N MET A 461 5.29 -13.77 11.70
CA MET A 461 4.35 -14.65 12.42
C MET A 461 4.70 -16.13 12.30
N ASN A 462 5.16 -16.58 11.13
CA ASN A 462 5.55 -17.97 10.87
C ASN A 462 6.76 -18.03 9.93
N PRO A 463 8.00 -18.03 10.47
CA PRO A 463 9.22 -18.11 9.67
C PRO A 463 9.29 -19.37 8.79
N SER A 464 8.76 -20.48 9.31
CA SER A 464 8.76 -21.81 8.67
C SER A 464 7.75 -21.99 7.54
N LEU A 465 6.74 -21.13 7.40
CA LEU A 465 5.75 -21.26 6.33
C LEU A 465 6.42 -21.07 4.96
N ASP A 466 6.45 -22.12 4.14
CA ASP A 466 6.86 -22.00 2.74
C ASP A 466 5.68 -21.61 1.85
N PHE A 467 5.69 -20.34 1.42
CA PHE A 467 4.74 -19.82 0.46
C PHE A 467 5.45 -19.40 -0.83
N GLY A 468 4.69 -19.34 -1.92
CA GLY A 468 5.08 -18.65 -3.13
C GLY A 468 4.20 -17.45 -3.38
N VAL A 469 4.66 -16.56 -4.25
CA VAL A 469 3.91 -15.43 -4.77
C VAL A 469 3.79 -15.58 -6.28
N ALA A 470 2.56 -15.56 -6.77
CA ALA A 470 2.21 -15.53 -8.18
C ALA A 470 1.53 -14.20 -8.51
N SER A 471 1.57 -13.81 -9.77
CA SER A 471 0.80 -12.69 -10.27
C SER A 471 -0.71 -12.87 -10.04
N VAL A 472 -1.46 -11.78 -10.10
CA VAL A 472 -2.92 -11.88 -10.02
C VAL A 472 -3.49 -12.66 -11.22
N PRO A 473 -4.58 -13.43 -11.02
CA PRO A 473 -5.26 -14.09 -12.12
C PRO A 473 -5.77 -13.06 -13.13
N LYS A 474 -5.74 -13.41 -14.42
CA LYS A 474 -6.35 -12.59 -15.48
C LYS A 474 -7.82 -12.96 -15.69
N LEU A 475 -8.59 -12.00 -16.18
CA LEU A 475 -9.90 -12.20 -16.79
C LEU A 475 -9.75 -11.96 -18.30
N GLY A 476 -10.10 -12.95 -19.12
CA GLY A 476 -9.83 -12.89 -20.56
C GLY A 476 -8.33 -12.93 -20.90
N GLU A 477 -7.93 -12.29 -21.99
CA GLU A 477 -6.54 -12.32 -22.47
C GLU A 477 -5.66 -11.17 -21.95
N GLN A 478 -6.25 -10.02 -21.61
CA GLN A 478 -5.51 -8.86 -21.14
C GLN A 478 -4.91 -9.11 -19.75
N ARG A 479 -3.63 -8.79 -19.59
CA ARG A 479 -2.99 -8.73 -18.28
C ARG A 479 -3.21 -7.34 -17.69
N LEU A 480 -3.78 -7.30 -16.49
CA LEU A 480 -4.05 -6.09 -15.74
C LEU A 480 -3.78 -6.38 -14.26
N GLY A 481 -2.87 -5.62 -13.67
CA GLY A 481 -2.52 -5.70 -12.25
C GLY A 481 -3.20 -4.62 -11.42
N TRP A 482 -3.05 -4.68 -10.10
CA TRP A 482 -3.43 -3.60 -9.18
C TRP A 482 -2.19 -3.01 -8.53
N ALA A 483 -2.03 -1.69 -8.54
CA ALA A 483 -0.93 -0.98 -7.92
C ALA A 483 -1.36 -0.24 -6.64
N THR A 484 -0.51 -0.27 -5.61
CA THR A 484 -0.73 0.41 -4.32
C THR A 484 0.64 0.87 -3.80
N TYR A 485 0.94 2.17 -3.84
CA TYR A 485 2.29 2.66 -3.59
C TYR A 485 2.35 4.09 -3.08
N TRP A 486 3.50 4.40 -2.48
CA TRP A 486 3.78 5.69 -1.87
C TRP A 486 4.75 6.48 -2.72
N ALA A 487 4.58 7.80 -2.71
CA ALA A 487 5.39 8.74 -3.47
C ALA A 487 5.81 9.93 -2.62
N GLU A 488 6.83 10.63 -3.09
CA GLU A 488 7.47 11.73 -2.40
C GLU A 488 7.03 13.04 -3.07
N GLY A 489 6.43 13.92 -2.27
CA GLY A 489 5.93 15.22 -2.68
C GLY A 489 6.66 16.35 -1.96
N VAL A 490 6.73 17.51 -2.62
CA VAL A 490 7.28 18.74 -2.03
C VAL A 490 6.13 19.62 -1.55
N ASN A 491 6.27 20.22 -0.38
CA ASN A 491 5.27 21.12 0.20
C ASN A 491 5.20 22.42 -0.61
N SER A 492 4.02 22.75 -1.16
CA SER A 492 3.75 23.96 -1.95
C SER A 492 4.03 25.27 -1.20
N LYS A 493 4.04 25.23 0.13
CA LYS A 493 4.30 26.35 1.05
C LYS A 493 5.73 26.34 1.60
N SER A 494 6.56 25.35 1.27
CA SER A 494 7.99 25.35 1.65
C SER A 494 8.74 26.49 0.97
N LYS A 495 9.76 27.03 1.66
CA LYS A 495 10.71 28.01 1.12
C LYS A 495 11.93 27.35 0.47
N ASN A 496 12.07 26.03 0.58
CA ASN A 496 13.25 25.26 0.18
C ASN A 496 12.90 24.23 -0.93
N GLN A 497 11.89 24.52 -1.75
CA GLN A 497 11.35 23.58 -2.75
C GLN A 497 12.41 23.09 -3.75
N GLU A 498 13.39 23.93 -4.09
CA GLU A 498 14.51 23.57 -4.97
C GLU A 498 15.38 22.46 -4.34
N GLY A 499 15.81 22.63 -3.08
CA GLY A 499 16.55 21.60 -2.34
C GLY A 499 15.74 20.33 -2.10
N ALA A 500 14.44 20.47 -1.83
CA ALA A 500 13.52 19.34 -1.67
C ALA A 500 13.38 18.52 -2.97
N TRP A 501 13.22 19.19 -4.13
CA TRP A 501 13.21 18.51 -5.43
C TRP A 501 14.58 17.95 -5.84
N ALA A 502 15.68 18.61 -5.49
CA ALA A 502 17.03 18.09 -5.68
C ALA A 502 17.26 16.79 -4.89
N LEU A 503 16.76 16.72 -3.65
CA LEU A 503 16.81 15.50 -2.84
C LEU A 503 15.97 14.38 -3.44
N ILE A 504 14.72 14.64 -3.85
CA ILE A 504 13.89 13.62 -4.50
C ILE A 504 14.56 13.11 -5.79
N LYS A 505 15.10 14.02 -6.61
CA LYS A 505 15.86 13.69 -7.83
C LYS A 505 17.07 12.81 -7.56
N PHE A 506 17.81 13.08 -6.49
CA PHE A 506 18.92 12.25 -6.05
C PHE A 506 18.44 10.85 -5.64
N LEU A 507 17.39 10.76 -4.82
CA LEU A 507 16.90 9.48 -4.29
C LEU A 507 16.37 8.54 -5.41
N VAL A 508 15.77 9.05 -6.49
CA VAL A 508 15.34 8.23 -7.66
C VAL A 508 16.45 7.88 -8.65
N GLN A 509 17.71 8.25 -8.41
CA GLN A 509 18.81 7.73 -9.22
C GLN A 509 18.93 6.22 -9.02
N LYS A 510 19.32 5.50 -10.09
CA LYS A 510 19.35 4.03 -10.10
C LYS A 510 20.16 3.49 -8.92
N GLU A 511 21.36 4.04 -8.77
CA GLU A 511 22.35 3.64 -7.79
C GLU A 511 21.87 3.96 -6.35
N ASN A 512 21.04 4.98 -6.18
CA ASN A 512 20.53 5.40 -4.88
C ASN A 512 19.28 4.62 -4.46
N LEU A 513 18.42 4.24 -5.42
CA LEU A 513 17.38 3.24 -5.16
C LEU A 513 17.99 1.87 -4.82
N GLU A 514 19.01 1.42 -5.56
CA GLU A 514 19.72 0.16 -5.28
C GLU A 514 20.38 0.15 -3.90
N LYS A 515 21.02 1.27 -3.49
CA LYS A 515 21.52 1.46 -2.12
C LYS A 515 20.41 1.44 -1.08
N PHE A 516 19.30 2.14 -1.34
CA PHE A 516 18.17 2.23 -0.42
C PHE A 516 17.51 0.87 -0.20
N TYR A 517 17.29 0.11 -1.28
CA TYR A 517 16.85 -1.29 -1.22
C TYR A 517 17.82 -2.14 -0.39
N THR A 518 19.13 -2.01 -0.63
CA THR A 518 20.17 -2.77 0.07
C THR A 518 20.21 -2.45 1.57
N ALA A 519 20.04 -1.17 1.94
CA ALA A 519 20.02 -0.69 3.32
C ALA A 519 18.76 -1.17 4.06
N ALA A 520 17.58 -1.05 3.45
CA ALA A 520 16.33 -1.59 3.99
C ALA A 520 16.41 -3.12 4.18
N SER A 521 17.01 -3.83 3.23
CA SER A 521 17.23 -5.29 3.28
C SER A 521 18.18 -5.77 4.39
N GLN A 522 18.87 -4.87 5.11
CA GLN A 522 19.61 -5.23 6.33
C GLN A 522 18.68 -5.44 7.54
N THR A 523 17.47 -4.91 7.50
CA THR A 523 16.51 -4.91 8.63
C THR A 523 15.27 -5.77 8.37
N ARG A 524 14.98 -6.10 7.11
CA ARG A 524 13.84 -6.89 6.65
C ARG A 524 14.21 -7.74 5.44
N ALA A 525 13.39 -8.73 5.08
CA ALA A 525 13.73 -9.76 4.09
C ALA A 525 14.03 -9.23 2.67
N PHE A 526 13.49 -8.06 2.31
CA PHE A 526 13.71 -7.35 1.05
C PHE A 526 13.41 -5.85 1.24
N GLY A 527 13.96 -5.00 0.37
CA GLY A 527 13.78 -3.54 0.38
C GLY A 527 12.45 -3.06 -0.22
N GLU A 528 12.28 -1.77 -0.49
CA GLU A 528 11.10 -1.28 -1.23
C GLU A 528 11.17 -1.73 -2.70
N PRO A 529 10.13 -2.34 -3.30
CA PRO A 529 10.20 -2.74 -4.70
C PRO A 529 10.38 -1.49 -5.58
N TYR A 530 11.26 -1.57 -6.58
CA TYR A 530 11.68 -0.38 -7.32
C TYR A 530 10.53 0.28 -8.08
N SER A 531 10.42 1.61 -7.99
CA SER A 531 9.48 2.39 -8.80
C SER A 531 9.86 2.50 -10.29
N ARG A 532 11.13 2.22 -10.61
CA ARG A 532 11.70 2.39 -11.95
C ARG A 532 11.61 1.13 -12.79
N GLN A 533 11.13 1.30 -14.02
CA GLN A 533 11.00 0.21 -15.00
C GLN A 533 12.35 -0.44 -15.34
N ASP A 534 13.43 0.34 -15.41
CA ASP A 534 14.78 -0.13 -15.76
C ASP A 534 15.52 -0.85 -14.61
N LEU A 535 14.89 -0.97 -13.44
CA LEU A 535 15.37 -1.78 -12.32
C LEU A 535 14.56 -3.06 -12.11
N ALA A 536 13.40 -3.22 -12.74
CA ALA A 536 12.50 -4.37 -12.51
C ALA A 536 13.20 -5.73 -12.68
N SER A 537 14.08 -5.84 -13.69
CA SER A 537 14.81 -7.06 -14.01
C SER A 537 15.86 -7.47 -12.97
N SER A 538 16.36 -6.55 -12.13
CA SER A 538 17.30 -6.91 -11.06
C SER A 538 16.64 -7.65 -9.90
N LEU A 539 15.31 -7.54 -9.77
CA LEU A 539 14.49 -8.25 -8.78
C LEU A 539 13.68 -9.41 -9.40
N ALA A 540 13.91 -9.77 -10.67
CA ALA A 540 13.18 -10.84 -11.35
C ALA A 540 13.42 -12.26 -10.77
N ALA A 541 14.44 -12.42 -9.90
CA ALA A 541 14.70 -13.65 -9.15
C ALA A 541 14.19 -13.60 -7.69
N ASP A 542 13.61 -12.48 -7.25
CA ASP A 542 13.06 -12.37 -5.89
C ASP A 542 11.73 -13.16 -5.79
N PRO A 543 11.60 -14.09 -4.81
CA PRO A 543 10.45 -14.99 -4.72
C PRO A 543 9.13 -14.31 -4.28
N VAL A 544 9.18 -13.04 -3.86
CA VAL A 544 8.02 -12.20 -3.51
C VAL A 544 7.80 -11.14 -4.58
N LEU A 545 8.86 -10.43 -4.98
CA LEU A 545 8.75 -9.21 -5.79
C LEU A 545 8.62 -9.46 -7.30
N ALA A 546 9.13 -10.59 -7.82
CA ALA A 546 9.17 -10.83 -9.26
C ALA A 546 7.77 -10.78 -9.92
N SER A 547 6.77 -11.41 -9.32
CA SER A 547 5.39 -11.41 -9.82
C SER A 547 4.71 -10.03 -9.76
N ILE A 548 5.00 -9.25 -8.71
CA ILE A 548 4.46 -7.91 -8.50
C ILE A 548 5.03 -6.93 -9.55
N LEU A 549 6.34 -7.02 -9.80
CA LEU A 549 7.04 -6.19 -10.81
C LEU A 549 6.76 -6.64 -12.25
N ALA A 550 6.37 -7.91 -12.46
CA ALA A 550 5.91 -8.40 -13.76
C ALA A 550 4.53 -7.82 -14.15
N ASP A 551 3.67 -7.55 -13.18
CA ASP A 551 2.33 -6.98 -13.41
C ASP A 551 2.34 -5.44 -13.48
N ALA A 552 3.37 -4.79 -12.89
CA ALA A 552 3.53 -3.34 -12.81
C ALA A 552 3.44 -2.55 -14.14
N PRO A 553 3.95 -3.04 -15.29
CA PRO A 553 3.81 -2.33 -16.57
C PRO A 553 2.37 -2.18 -17.06
N THR A 554 1.47 -3.05 -16.60
CA THR A 554 0.04 -3.08 -16.95
C THR A 554 -0.86 -2.93 -15.71
N ALA A 555 -0.32 -2.44 -14.60
CA ALA A 555 -1.11 -2.25 -13.38
C ALA A 555 -1.91 -0.96 -13.45
N GLU A 556 -3.15 -1.00 -12.98
CA GLU A 556 -3.97 0.18 -12.71
C GLU A 556 -4.19 0.33 -11.20
N SER A 557 -4.77 1.46 -10.79
CA SER A 557 -5.07 1.72 -9.39
C SER A 557 -6.15 2.76 -9.28
N TRP A 558 -6.99 2.62 -8.26
CA TRP A 558 -8.10 3.52 -8.00
C TRP A 558 -8.27 3.74 -6.49
N TYR A 559 -9.25 4.54 -6.09
CA TYR A 559 -9.45 4.97 -4.70
C TYR A 559 -10.06 3.89 -3.76
N LEU A 560 -9.70 2.62 -3.97
CA LEU A 560 -10.02 1.47 -3.10
C LEU A 560 -8.77 0.82 -2.50
N ASN A 561 -7.63 1.50 -2.53
CA ASN A 561 -6.41 1.04 -1.87
C ASN A 561 -6.65 0.98 -0.36
N THR A 562 -6.60 -0.22 0.23
CA THR A 562 -6.77 -0.38 1.68
C THR A 562 -5.49 -0.05 2.44
N LYS A 563 -5.61 0.14 3.77
CA LYS A 563 -4.48 0.45 4.68
C LYS A 563 -3.68 1.70 4.27
N THR A 564 -4.32 2.64 3.55
CA THR A 564 -3.71 3.97 3.33
C THR A 564 -3.74 4.81 4.61
N HIS A 565 -4.72 4.59 5.50
CA HIS A 565 -4.95 5.37 6.74
C HIS A 565 -5.23 6.85 6.44
N ASP A 566 -6.16 7.09 5.51
CA ASP A 566 -6.42 8.43 4.98
C ASP A 566 -7.56 9.16 5.68
N ASN A 567 -8.45 8.46 6.39
CA ASN A 567 -9.69 9.00 6.96
C ASN A 567 -10.46 9.88 5.95
N GLY A 568 -10.39 9.50 4.67
CA GLY A 568 -10.54 10.40 3.54
C GLY A 568 -11.22 9.71 2.37
N LEU A 569 -10.68 9.93 1.17
CA LEU A 569 -11.25 9.45 -0.08
C LEU A 569 -11.29 7.92 -0.15
N ASN A 570 -10.20 7.24 0.20
CA ASN A 570 -10.13 5.77 0.15
C ASN A 570 -10.98 5.17 1.28
N ASP A 571 -10.82 5.62 2.53
CA ASP A 571 -11.56 5.07 3.68
C ASP A 571 -13.08 5.37 3.64
N GLN A 572 -13.53 6.36 2.84
CA GLN A 572 -14.96 6.58 2.55
C GLN A 572 -15.48 5.68 1.44
N LEU A 573 -14.75 5.52 0.33
CA LEU A 573 -15.16 4.63 -0.76
C LEU A 573 -15.14 3.17 -0.32
N LEU A 574 -14.11 2.75 0.41
CA LEU A 574 -14.01 1.41 1.01
C LEU A 574 -15.22 1.06 1.87
N ARG A 575 -15.79 2.02 2.62
CA ARG A 575 -17.02 1.79 3.38
C ARG A 575 -18.20 1.50 2.46
N TYR A 576 -18.48 2.35 1.47
CA TYR A 576 -19.60 2.13 0.55
C TYR A 576 -19.48 0.81 -0.23
N TYR A 577 -18.29 0.44 -0.68
CA TYR A 577 -18.07 -0.86 -1.35
C TYR A 577 -18.15 -2.05 -0.40
N GLY A 578 -17.63 -1.92 0.83
CA GLY A 578 -17.79 -2.93 1.87
C GLY A 578 -19.24 -3.14 2.27
N ASP A 579 -20.01 -2.07 2.43
CA ASP A 579 -21.45 -2.10 2.69
C ASP A 579 -22.21 -2.78 1.56
N ALA A 580 -21.84 -2.55 0.29
CA ALA A 580 -22.43 -3.23 -0.86
C ALA A 580 -22.11 -4.72 -0.93
N ILE A 581 -20.89 -5.12 -0.58
CA ILE A 581 -20.48 -6.53 -0.43
C ILE A 581 -21.32 -7.19 0.67
N ASN A 582 -21.39 -6.58 1.86
CA ASN A 582 -22.14 -7.09 3.00
C ASN A 582 -23.65 -7.21 2.69
N ALA A 583 -24.26 -6.17 2.11
CA ALA A 583 -25.67 -6.19 1.71
C ALA A 583 -25.99 -7.32 0.72
N THR A 584 -25.07 -7.63 -0.20
CA THR A 584 -25.21 -8.72 -1.19
C THR A 584 -25.09 -10.12 -0.54
N LEU A 585 -24.20 -10.26 0.46
CA LEU A 585 -24.07 -11.47 1.28
C LEU A 585 -25.34 -11.70 2.12
N ASP A 586 -25.87 -10.64 2.74
CA ASP A 586 -27.11 -10.64 3.53
C ASP A 586 -28.38 -10.89 2.67
N GLY A 587 -28.25 -10.92 1.35
CA GLY A 587 -29.34 -11.23 0.42
C GLY A 587 -30.21 -10.04 0.02
N THR A 588 -29.73 -8.82 0.20
CA THR A 588 -30.35 -7.61 -0.36
C THR A 588 -30.43 -7.70 -1.88
N ASP A 589 -31.50 -7.17 -2.47
CA ASP A 589 -31.62 -7.08 -3.93
C ASP A 589 -30.43 -6.34 -4.56
N ILE A 590 -29.88 -6.90 -5.64
CA ILE A 590 -28.64 -6.42 -6.25
C ILE A 590 -28.83 -5.05 -6.92
N ALA A 591 -30.01 -4.77 -7.51
CA ALA A 591 -30.27 -3.46 -8.12
C ALA A 591 -30.39 -2.36 -7.06
N THR A 592 -31.02 -2.67 -5.93
CA THR A 592 -31.09 -1.81 -4.74
C THR A 592 -29.70 -1.53 -4.18
N THR A 593 -28.87 -2.57 -4.04
CA THR A 593 -27.48 -2.47 -3.54
C THR A 593 -26.63 -1.56 -4.43
N LEU A 594 -26.64 -1.76 -5.75
CA LEU A 594 -25.87 -0.95 -6.69
C LEU A 594 -26.37 0.51 -6.75
N THR A 595 -27.68 0.75 -6.56
CA THR A 595 -28.25 2.11 -6.49
C THR A 595 -27.75 2.87 -5.25
N GLN A 596 -27.65 2.20 -4.11
CA GLN A 596 -27.11 2.78 -2.88
C GLN A 596 -25.60 3.04 -3.00
N LEU A 597 -24.85 2.06 -3.51
CA LEU A 597 -23.41 2.16 -3.79
C LEU A 597 -23.11 3.35 -4.71
N ASN A 598 -23.80 3.45 -5.84
CA ASN A 598 -23.62 4.54 -6.81
C ASN A 598 -23.91 5.92 -6.20
N THR A 599 -24.95 6.04 -5.37
CA THR A 599 -25.26 7.28 -4.65
C THR A 599 -24.11 7.68 -3.72
N GLY A 600 -23.60 6.73 -2.91
CA GLY A 600 -22.49 6.96 -1.98
C GLY A 600 -21.18 7.34 -2.68
N VAL A 601 -20.78 6.55 -3.69
CA VAL A 601 -19.58 6.82 -4.50
C VAL A 601 -19.64 8.18 -5.18
N THR A 602 -20.77 8.51 -5.82
CA THR A 602 -20.97 9.83 -6.45
C THR A 602 -20.85 10.98 -5.45
N GLN A 603 -21.35 10.81 -4.21
CA GLN A 603 -21.24 11.82 -3.16
C GLN A 603 -19.77 12.03 -2.74
N VAL A 604 -19.01 10.94 -2.51
CA VAL A 604 -17.61 11.01 -2.07
C VAL A 604 -16.71 11.59 -3.16
N LEU A 605 -16.85 11.14 -4.41
CA LEU A 605 -16.06 11.69 -5.53
C LEU A 605 -16.29 13.19 -5.71
N ARG A 606 -17.55 13.65 -5.57
CA ARG A 606 -17.90 15.08 -5.60
C ARG A 606 -17.28 15.85 -4.43
N GLN A 607 -17.28 15.29 -3.21
CA GLN A 607 -16.68 15.90 -2.03
C GLN A 607 -15.18 16.17 -2.22
N TYR A 608 -14.47 15.26 -2.87
CA TYR A 608 -13.03 15.37 -3.14
C TYR A 608 -12.68 15.95 -4.52
N GLN A 609 -13.67 16.48 -5.24
CA GLN A 609 -13.51 17.09 -6.57
C GLN A 609 -12.85 16.14 -7.60
N VAL A 610 -12.97 14.84 -7.39
CA VAL A 610 -12.51 13.83 -8.34
C VAL A 610 -13.47 13.85 -9.52
N SER A 611 -13.01 14.36 -10.67
CA SER A 611 -13.77 14.28 -11.90
C SER A 611 -14.03 12.82 -12.25
N GLN A 612 -15.30 12.47 -12.51
CA GLN A 612 -15.65 11.27 -13.28
C GLN A 612 -15.18 11.50 -14.72
N ALA A 613 -13.88 11.37 -14.96
CA ALA A 613 -13.33 11.32 -16.31
C ALA A 613 -13.75 9.96 -16.91
N PRO A 614 -14.20 9.92 -18.18
CA PRO A 614 -14.51 8.65 -18.82
C PRO A 614 -13.23 7.79 -18.84
N VAL A 615 -13.37 6.51 -18.49
CA VAL A 615 -12.31 5.52 -18.69
C VAL A 615 -11.84 5.63 -20.14
N SER A 616 -10.56 5.96 -20.35
CA SER A 616 -10.00 6.13 -21.69
C SER A 616 -10.17 4.83 -22.45
N GLY A 617 -10.92 4.87 -23.56
CA GLY A 617 -11.23 3.67 -24.33
C GLY A 617 -9.95 2.95 -24.79
N ILE A 618 -9.85 1.68 -24.38
CA ILE A 618 -8.87 0.70 -24.84
C ILE A 618 -9.45 -0.02 -26.06
#